data_AF-A0A0D2LS16-F1
#
_entry.id   AF-A0A0D2LS16-F1
#
_cell.length_a   1.000
_cell.length_b   1.000
_cell.length_c   1.000
_cell.angle_alpha   90.00
_cell.angle_beta   90.00
_cell.angle_gamma   90.00
#
_symmetry.space_group_name_H-M   'P 1'
#
loop_
_entity.id
_entity.type
_entity.pdbx_description
1 polymer ?
#
loop_
_entity_poly.entity_id
_entity_poly.type
_entity_poly.pdbx_seq_one_letter_code
_entity_poly.pdbx_strand_id
1 'polypeptide(L)'
;MSGHGREAHWGTPITPAVPLSVEGLALDLRPHRRSAEQRRPETARTTGAAALHANDPLFAKTPEHVEQPARPKGCLGKGQQMLQEHCRNVRDRPAFMLLPPLLTFLLLASASVAGVVLGADKFEADTRGRAESAALDWAASFRLSAEKIFTPLVTLSILIQQNPQFPALRAKFPSIAEELLHSVNQERSIIQELQLSPMGVISSIHPKNNNTDSRLGINIFKQPALRGGALDTVVANQIVINGPLKLVQGNFGTIARIPIFISNATANETWGVAAVAPVDCPVSLCFNATTRERFWGFATAVGPLDDLRAGNDTRLDLLKQKGYKWL
;
A
#
# COMPACT_ATOMS: atom_id res chain seq x y z
N MET A 1 -17.74 3.99 57.93
CA MET A 1 -17.01 4.69 56.85
C MET A 1 -16.41 3.58 55.99
N SER A 2 -17.07 3.04 54.96
CA SER A 2 -17.56 3.67 53.71
C SER A 2 -16.44 4.39 52.96
N GLY A 3 -16.14 3.90 51.74
CA GLY A 3 -15.01 4.31 50.90
C GLY A 3 -14.90 3.45 49.63
N HIS A 4 -15.97 3.42 48.82
CA HIS A 4 -16.05 2.68 47.55
C HIS A 4 -15.42 3.48 46.39
N GLY A 5 -14.84 2.78 45.39
CA GLY A 5 -14.32 3.38 44.15
C GLY A 5 -13.67 2.35 43.22
N ARG A 6 -14.45 1.34 42.77
CA ARG A 6 -14.98 1.23 41.38
C ARG A 6 -13.92 1.08 40.28
N GLU A 7 -13.78 -0.16 39.83
CA GLU A 7 -13.09 -0.59 38.62
C GLU A 7 -13.84 -0.13 37.36
N ALA A 8 -13.11 0.10 36.26
CA ALA A 8 -13.68 0.45 34.96
C ALA A 8 -13.50 -0.71 33.97
N HIS A 9 -14.54 -1.53 33.83
CA HIS A 9 -14.66 -2.47 32.70
C HIS A 9 -14.88 -1.70 31.39
N TRP A 10 -14.09 -2.03 30.36
CA TRP A 10 -14.46 -1.79 28.97
C TRP A 10 -14.16 -3.04 28.15
N GLY A 11 -15.21 -3.84 27.92
CA GLY A 11 -15.26 -4.82 26.85
C GLY A 11 -16.36 -4.43 25.87
N THR A 12 -16.06 -4.44 24.57
CA THR A 12 -17.04 -4.37 23.49
C THR A 12 -16.83 -5.59 22.58
N PRO A 13 -17.90 -6.30 22.17
CA PRO A 13 -17.75 -7.51 21.36
C PRO A 13 -17.39 -7.18 19.91
N ILE A 14 -16.50 -7.97 19.33
CA ILE A 14 -16.19 -7.93 17.89
C ILE A 14 -17.29 -8.69 17.14
N THR A 15 -17.96 -8.04 16.19
CA THR A 15 -18.93 -8.67 15.29
C THR A 15 -18.26 -9.65 14.31
N PRO A 16 -18.91 -10.76 13.93
CA PRO A 16 -18.29 -11.79 13.10
C PRO A 16 -18.04 -11.35 11.65
N ALA A 17 -17.05 -11.98 11.02
CA ALA A 17 -16.67 -11.71 9.64
C ALA A 17 -17.76 -12.14 8.63
N VAL A 18 -18.00 -11.28 7.63
CA VAL A 18 -18.88 -11.57 6.49
C VAL A 18 -18.08 -12.27 5.39
N PRO A 19 -18.55 -13.40 4.82
CA PRO A 19 -17.91 -14.02 3.67
C PRO A 19 -18.19 -13.21 2.40
N LEU A 20 -17.14 -12.82 1.68
CA LEU A 20 -17.27 -12.18 0.36
C LEU A 20 -17.60 -13.24 -0.70
N SER A 21 -18.87 -13.28 -1.12
CA SER A 21 -19.30 -14.02 -2.31
C SER A 21 -18.80 -13.33 -3.58
N VAL A 22 -18.46 -14.12 -4.60
CA VAL A 22 -17.90 -13.66 -5.87
C VAL A 22 -18.95 -13.80 -6.96
N GLU A 23 -19.57 -12.69 -7.39
CA GLU A 23 -20.40 -12.71 -8.59
C GLU A 23 -20.53 -11.32 -9.25
N GLY A 24 -20.28 -11.28 -10.57
CA GLY A 24 -20.86 -10.29 -11.49
C GLY A 24 -20.31 -8.85 -11.49
N LEU A 25 -19.29 -8.59 -12.32
CA LEU A 25 -19.48 -7.64 -13.43
C LEU A 25 -18.43 -7.86 -14.54
N ALA A 26 -18.90 -8.26 -15.72
CA ALA A 26 -18.09 -8.26 -16.94
C ALA A 26 -18.41 -6.98 -17.72
N LEU A 27 -17.38 -6.21 -18.10
CA LEU A 27 -17.49 -5.23 -19.17
C LEU A 27 -16.23 -5.30 -20.06
N ASP A 28 -16.40 -5.92 -21.22
CA ASP A 28 -15.49 -5.80 -22.37
C ASP A 28 -15.63 -4.39 -22.96
N LEU A 29 -14.53 -3.81 -23.45
CA LEU A 29 -14.52 -3.00 -24.67
C LEU A 29 -13.08 -2.76 -25.16
N ARG A 30 -12.82 -3.14 -26.42
CA ARG A 30 -11.53 -3.10 -27.11
C ARG A 30 -11.14 -1.70 -27.67
N PRO A 31 -9.89 -1.49 -28.14
CA PRO A 31 -9.22 -0.19 -28.07
C PRO A 31 -9.27 0.64 -29.36
N HIS A 32 -8.96 1.93 -29.23
CA HIS A 32 -8.70 2.82 -30.36
C HIS A 32 -7.19 3.11 -30.57
N ARG A 33 -6.67 2.72 -31.74
CA ARG A 33 -5.36 3.15 -32.27
C ARG A 33 -5.35 4.65 -32.57
N ARG A 34 -4.17 5.29 -32.44
CA ARG A 34 -3.55 6.10 -33.51
C ARG A 34 -2.04 6.20 -33.32
N SER A 35 -1.31 6.22 -34.43
CA SER A 35 0.16 6.22 -34.48
C SER A 35 0.74 7.62 -34.72
N ALA A 36 1.95 7.82 -34.17
CA ALA A 36 3.15 8.39 -34.78
C ALA A 36 3.10 9.72 -35.58
N GLU A 37 4.05 10.61 -35.27
CA GLU A 37 5.12 11.01 -36.20
C GLU A 37 6.31 11.57 -35.40
N GLN A 38 7.54 11.19 -35.76
CA GLN A 38 8.76 11.67 -35.10
C GLN A 38 9.77 12.14 -36.15
N ARG A 39 10.19 13.41 -36.09
CA ARG A 39 11.26 13.94 -36.94
C ARG A 39 12.11 15.00 -36.23
N ARG A 40 13.40 14.70 -36.08
CA ARG A 40 14.53 15.65 -36.03
C ARG A 40 14.86 16.08 -37.49
N PRO A 41 15.73 17.09 -37.80
CA PRO A 41 16.79 17.66 -36.94
C PRO A 41 16.91 19.22 -37.05
N GLU A 42 18.02 19.96 -36.79
CA GLU A 42 19.42 19.67 -36.39
C GLU A 42 20.11 20.86 -35.63
N THR A 43 21.44 20.89 -35.68
CA THR A 43 22.52 21.84 -35.31
C THR A 43 22.47 23.26 -35.94
N ALA A 44 23.22 24.30 -35.49
CA ALA A 44 24.10 24.52 -34.32
C ALA A 44 24.56 26.01 -34.24
N ARG A 45 25.49 26.26 -33.30
CA ARG A 45 26.56 27.30 -33.27
C ARG A 45 26.30 28.62 -32.52
N THR A 46 26.99 28.71 -31.37
CA THR A 46 27.99 29.75 -30.98
C THR A 46 27.62 31.24 -31.11
N THR A 47 27.96 32.14 -30.18
CA THR A 47 28.92 32.10 -29.05
C THR A 47 28.57 33.22 -28.06
N GLY A 48 29.01 33.12 -26.80
CA GLY A 48 28.78 34.18 -25.81
C GLY A 48 29.90 35.23 -25.74
N ALA A 49 29.56 36.42 -25.25
CA ALA A 49 30.40 37.37 -24.51
C ALA A 49 29.42 38.28 -23.73
N ALA A 50 29.47 38.40 -22.40
CA ALA A 50 30.54 38.96 -21.58
C ALA A 50 30.72 40.48 -21.84
N ALA A 51 30.33 41.28 -20.86
CA ALA A 51 30.45 42.74 -20.88
C ALA A 51 31.91 43.20 -20.67
N LEU A 52 32.25 44.41 -21.12
CA LEU A 52 32.95 45.43 -20.33
C LEU A 52 33.25 46.73 -21.11
N HIS A 53 33.45 47.80 -20.33
CA HIS A 53 34.12 49.07 -20.62
C HIS A 53 33.51 50.09 -21.62
N ALA A 54 33.25 51.28 -21.06
CA ALA A 54 33.28 52.56 -21.75
C ALA A 54 34.69 53.21 -21.61
N ASN A 55 35.10 54.01 -22.61
CA ASN A 55 35.86 55.24 -22.43
C ASN A 55 35.89 56.08 -23.72
N ASP A 56 35.90 57.40 -23.52
CA ASP A 56 36.00 58.55 -24.44
C ASP A 56 37.43 58.76 -25.04
N PRO A 57 37.75 59.81 -25.86
CA PRO A 57 36.96 60.66 -26.79
C PRO A 57 37.71 61.02 -28.14
N LEU A 58 37.17 62.01 -28.89
CA LEU A 58 37.84 63.09 -29.69
C LEU A 58 37.70 63.20 -31.25
N PHE A 59 37.36 64.43 -31.68
CA PHE A 59 37.49 65.10 -33.01
C PHE A 59 36.60 64.62 -34.20
N ALA A 60 36.01 65.49 -35.07
CA ALA A 60 35.91 66.96 -35.09
C ALA A 60 34.75 67.53 -35.99
N LYS A 61 34.23 68.72 -35.63
CA LYS A 61 33.62 69.84 -36.41
C LYS A 61 32.66 69.61 -37.63
N THR A 62 31.38 69.96 -37.39
CA THR A 62 30.48 70.97 -38.05
C THR A 62 30.90 71.75 -39.32
N PRO A 63 29.96 72.36 -40.11
CA PRO A 63 28.49 72.50 -39.88
C PRO A 63 27.57 72.19 -41.09
N GLU A 64 26.26 72.00 -40.85
CA GLU A 64 25.20 72.23 -41.85
C GLU A 64 23.95 72.85 -41.18
N HIS A 65 23.10 73.53 -41.96
CA HIS A 65 22.14 74.52 -41.45
C HIS A 65 20.80 73.95 -40.94
N VAL A 66 20.25 74.69 -39.98
CA VAL A 66 18.96 74.56 -39.30
C VAL A 66 17.75 74.38 -40.23
N GLU A 67 16.92 73.35 -39.99
CA GLU A 67 15.46 73.50 -39.99
C GLU A 67 14.79 72.54 -38.97
N GLN A 68 13.84 73.04 -38.17
CA GLN A 68 13.16 72.28 -37.10
C GLN A 68 11.69 71.99 -37.46
N PRO A 69 11.22 70.73 -37.38
CA PRO A 69 9.81 70.43 -37.21
C PRO A 69 9.42 70.24 -35.73
N ALA A 70 8.25 70.75 -35.35
CA ALA A 70 7.81 70.90 -33.97
C ALA A 70 7.26 69.61 -33.30
N ARG A 71 7.23 69.61 -31.95
CA ARG A 71 6.59 68.56 -31.14
C ARG A 71 5.07 68.47 -31.41
N PRO A 72 4.48 67.28 -31.58
CA PRO A 72 3.03 67.11 -31.55
C PRO A 72 2.48 67.22 -30.12
N LYS A 73 1.74 68.30 -29.83
CA LYS A 73 0.82 68.39 -28.68
C LYS A 73 -0.54 67.83 -29.14
N GLY A 74 -1.09 66.78 -28.52
CA GLY A 74 -2.42 66.31 -28.95
C GLY A 74 -3.09 65.12 -28.24
N CYS A 75 -2.36 64.24 -27.53
CA CYS A 75 -2.98 63.01 -27.00
C CYS A 75 -3.90 63.23 -25.77
N LEU A 76 -3.60 64.20 -24.91
CA LEU A 76 -4.32 64.37 -23.63
C LEU A 76 -5.74 64.95 -23.81
N GLY A 77 -5.93 65.88 -24.75
CA GLY A 77 -7.21 66.57 -24.95
C GLY A 77 -8.32 65.69 -25.55
N LYS A 78 -7.97 64.74 -26.43
CA LYS A 78 -8.95 63.82 -27.04
C LYS A 78 -9.60 62.90 -26.01
N GLY A 79 -8.84 62.43 -25.01
CA GLY A 79 -9.39 61.65 -23.91
C GLY A 79 -10.38 62.43 -23.04
N GLN A 80 -10.07 63.70 -22.75
CA GLN A 80 -10.97 64.59 -21.99
C GLN A 80 -12.30 64.87 -22.71
N GLN A 81 -12.26 65.14 -24.02
CA GLN A 81 -13.46 65.34 -24.82
C GLN A 81 -14.35 64.09 -24.88
N MET A 82 -13.73 62.91 -25.09
CA MET A 82 -14.46 61.64 -25.12
C MET A 82 -15.15 61.33 -23.77
N LEU A 83 -14.50 61.64 -22.64
CA LEU A 83 -15.13 61.52 -21.31
C LEU A 83 -16.30 62.49 -21.13
N GLN A 84 -16.19 63.75 -21.56
CA GLN A 84 -17.26 64.73 -21.42
C GLN A 84 -18.51 64.34 -22.22
N GLU A 85 -18.34 63.80 -23.43
CA GLU A 85 -19.45 63.29 -24.24
C GLU A 85 -20.09 62.04 -23.63
N HIS A 86 -19.29 61.12 -23.06
CA HIS A 86 -19.79 59.97 -22.32
C HIS A 86 -20.64 60.40 -21.12
N CYS A 87 -20.13 61.31 -20.28
CA CYS A 87 -20.84 61.82 -19.11
C CYS A 87 -22.15 62.53 -19.46
N ARG A 88 -22.24 63.20 -20.62
CA ARG A 88 -23.49 63.79 -21.11
C ARG A 88 -24.50 62.72 -21.52
N ASN A 89 -24.09 61.74 -22.33
CA ASN A 89 -24.98 60.66 -22.78
C ASN A 89 -25.49 59.77 -21.63
N VAL A 90 -24.66 59.52 -20.60
CA VAL A 90 -25.07 58.81 -19.38
C VAL A 90 -26.15 59.60 -18.61
N ARG A 91 -26.10 60.94 -18.62
CA ARG A 91 -27.11 61.79 -17.97
C ARG A 91 -28.44 61.78 -18.70
N ASP A 92 -28.42 61.76 -20.03
CA ASP A 92 -29.62 61.85 -20.86
C ASP A 92 -30.34 60.49 -21.06
N ARG A 93 -29.61 59.37 -21.05
CA ARG A 93 -30.17 58.00 -21.18
C ARG A 93 -29.44 56.96 -20.30
N PRO A 94 -29.50 57.10 -18.96
CA PRO A 94 -28.73 56.24 -18.04
C PRO A 94 -29.01 54.74 -18.22
N ALA A 95 -30.26 54.37 -18.46
CA ALA A 95 -30.68 52.97 -18.63
C ALA A 95 -30.07 52.31 -19.87
N PHE A 96 -29.94 53.02 -21.01
CA PHE A 96 -29.43 52.40 -22.24
C PHE A 96 -27.92 52.17 -22.21
N MET A 97 -27.19 52.97 -21.43
CA MET A 97 -25.72 52.98 -21.43
C MET A 97 -25.11 52.12 -20.31
N LEU A 98 -25.76 52.00 -19.15
CA LEU A 98 -25.26 51.25 -17.98
C LEU A 98 -25.78 49.80 -17.92
N LEU A 99 -26.96 49.52 -18.47
CA LEU A 99 -27.61 48.22 -18.35
C LEU A 99 -26.91 47.11 -19.19
N PRO A 100 -26.43 47.37 -20.43
CA PRO A 100 -25.64 46.39 -21.17
C PRO A 100 -24.31 45.97 -20.49
N PRO A 101 -23.41 46.87 -20.04
CA PRO A 101 -22.18 46.46 -19.37
C PRO A 101 -22.42 45.83 -17.99
N LEU A 102 -23.49 46.21 -17.29
CA LEU A 102 -23.89 45.53 -16.05
C LEU A 102 -24.35 44.09 -16.30
N LEU A 103 -25.17 43.86 -17.34
CA LEU A 103 -25.60 42.52 -17.72
C LEU A 103 -24.44 41.64 -18.17
N THR A 104 -23.52 42.14 -19.00
CA THR A 104 -22.34 41.35 -19.40
C THR A 104 -21.42 41.04 -18.22
N PHE A 105 -21.23 41.98 -17.30
CA PHE A 105 -20.50 41.73 -16.05
C PHE A 105 -21.16 40.65 -15.19
N LEU A 106 -22.48 40.71 -14.97
CA LEU A 106 -23.22 39.71 -14.20
C LEU A 106 -23.19 38.33 -14.88
N LEU A 107 -23.32 38.25 -16.21
CA LEU A 107 -23.19 37.01 -16.96
C LEU A 107 -21.80 36.40 -16.81
N LEU A 108 -20.73 37.19 -17.00
CA LEU A 108 -19.35 36.74 -16.82
C LEU A 108 -19.06 36.30 -15.39
N ALA A 109 -19.52 37.06 -14.38
CA ALA A 109 -19.38 36.68 -12.97
C ALA A 109 -20.10 35.36 -12.66
N SER A 110 -21.34 35.19 -13.14
CA SER A 110 -22.10 33.95 -12.93
C SER A 110 -21.45 32.74 -13.62
N ALA A 111 -20.93 32.92 -14.84
CA ALA A 111 -20.18 31.89 -15.56
C ALA A 111 -18.85 31.54 -14.86
N SER A 112 -18.14 32.52 -14.31
CA SER A 112 -16.92 32.29 -13.52
C SER A 112 -17.21 31.49 -12.26
N VAL A 113 -18.24 31.86 -11.49
CA VAL A 113 -18.64 31.14 -10.26
C VAL A 113 -19.08 29.72 -10.60
N ALA A 114 -19.92 29.52 -11.62
CA ALA A 114 -20.34 28.20 -12.07
C ALA A 114 -19.14 27.33 -12.51
N GLY A 115 -18.18 27.90 -13.23
CA GLY A 115 -16.95 27.22 -13.62
C GLY A 115 -16.08 26.80 -12.43
N VAL A 116 -15.98 27.64 -11.40
CA VAL A 116 -15.25 27.33 -10.15
C VAL A 116 -15.96 26.22 -9.36
N VAL A 117 -17.28 26.29 -9.18
CA VAL A 117 -18.04 25.26 -8.43
C VAL A 117 -17.96 23.90 -9.15
N LEU A 118 -18.30 23.84 -10.44
CA LEU A 118 -18.20 22.60 -11.23
C LEU A 118 -16.76 22.08 -11.36
N GLY A 119 -15.77 22.96 -11.25
CA GLY A 119 -14.35 22.60 -11.19
C GLY A 119 -13.96 22.00 -9.85
N ALA A 120 -14.44 22.59 -8.74
CA ALA A 120 -14.21 22.12 -7.38
C ALA A 120 -14.83 20.73 -7.15
N ASP A 121 -16.10 20.54 -7.51
CA ASP A 121 -16.81 19.25 -7.36
C ASP A 121 -16.07 18.13 -8.11
N LYS A 122 -15.61 18.41 -9.34
CA LYS A 122 -14.83 17.46 -10.15
C LYS A 122 -13.44 17.21 -9.58
N PHE A 123 -12.77 18.24 -9.06
CA PHE A 123 -11.45 18.10 -8.47
C PHE A 123 -11.49 17.29 -7.17
N GLU A 124 -12.52 17.48 -6.34
CA GLU A 124 -12.74 16.68 -5.14
C GLU A 124 -13.04 15.22 -5.49
N ALA A 125 -13.94 14.97 -6.46
CA ALA A 125 -14.27 13.63 -6.92
C ALA A 125 -13.05 12.89 -7.53
N ASP A 126 -12.25 13.56 -8.35
CA ASP A 126 -11.00 13.01 -8.92
C ASP A 126 -9.94 12.75 -7.83
N THR A 127 -9.76 13.67 -6.89
CA THR A 127 -8.84 13.50 -5.75
C THR A 127 -9.24 12.29 -4.90
N ARG A 128 -10.54 12.14 -4.61
CA ARG A 128 -11.08 11.00 -3.89
C ARG A 128 -10.89 9.69 -4.66
N GLY A 129 -11.25 9.65 -5.95
CA GLY A 129 -11.07 8.46 -6.79
C GLY A 129 -9.61 8.01 -6.86
N ARG A 130 -8.65 8.93 -6.97
CA ARG A 130 -7.21 8.63 -6.94
C ARG A 130 -6.73 8.05 -5.61
N ALA A 131 -7.31 8.48 -4.50
CA ALA A 131 -7.02 7.94 -3.17
C ALA A 131 -7.63 6.53 -2.99
N GLU A 132 -8.88 6.34 -3.43
CA GLU A 132 -9.55 5.04 -3.42
C GLU A 132 -8.80 4.01 -4.29
N SER A 133 -8.40 4.35 -5.52
CA SER A 133 -7.57 3.46 -6.36
C SER A 133 -6.23 3.11 -5.70
N ALA A 134 -5.53 4.10 -5.11
CA ALA A 134 -4.26 3.84 -4.43
C ALA A 134 -4.40 2.92 -3.20
N ALA A 135 -5.51 3.03 -2.47
CA ALA A 135 -5.84 2.13 -1.36
C ALA A 135 -6.18 0.72 -1.83
N LEU A 136 -6.90 0.58 -2.95
CA LEU A 136 -7.21 -0.71 -3.59
C LEU A 136 -5.95 -1.40 -4.12
N ASP A 137 -5.07 -0.67 -4.81
CA ASP A 137 -3.77 -1.17 -5.29
C ASP A 137 -2.92 -1.68 -4.12
N TRP A 138 -2.88 -0.91 -3.02
CA TRP A 138 -2.17 -1.31 -1.80
C TRP A 138 -2.76 -2.57 -1.16
N ALA A 139 -4.08 -2.64 -1.01
CA ALA A 139 -4.78 -3.82 -0.47
C ALA A 139 -4.56 -5.07 -1.34
N ALA A 140 -4.59 -4.93 -2.67
CA ALA A 140 -4.27 -5.99 -3.61
C ALA A 140 -2.81 -6.47 -3.45
N SER A 141 -1.85 -5.54 -3.32
CA SER A 141 -0.44 -5.89 -3.08
C SER A 141 -0.23 -6.65 -1.76
N PHE A 142 -0.99 -6.30 -0.72
CA PHE A 142 -0.95 -6.99 0.58
C PHE A 142 -1.54 -8.39 0.45
N ARG A 143 -2.70 -8.52 -0.20
CA ARG A 143 -3.37 -9.80 -0.46
C ARG A 143 -2.47 -10.76 -1.25
N LEU A 144 -1.87 -10.33 -2.36
CA LEU A 144 -0.94 -11.13 -3.16
C LEU A 144 0.28 -11.57 -2.33
N SER A 145 0.78 -10.69 -1.45
CA SER A 145 1.88 -11.05 -0.53
C SER A 145 1.46 -12.12 0.47
N ALA A 146 0.23 -12.10 0.98
CA ALA A 146 -0.30 -13.12 1.87
C ALA A 146 -0.55 -14.46 1.15
N GLU A 147 -1.06 -14.42 -0.08
CA GLU A 147 -1.26 -15.61 -0.92
C GLU A 147 0.07 -16.32 -1.23
N LYS A 148 1.16 -15.57 -1.46
CA LYS A 148 2.52 -16.14 -1.60
C LYS A 148 3.02 -16.91 -0.36
N ILE A 149 2.49 -16.64 0.84
CA ILE A 149 2.84 -17.40 2.06
C ILE A 149 2.25 -18.81 2.04
N PHE A 150 1.17 -19.04 1.29
CA PHE A 150 0.46 -20.31 1.29
C PHE A 150 1.20 -21.39 0.51
N THR A 151 1.87 -21.04 -0.60
CA THR A 151 2.63 -21.97 -1.45
C THR A 151 3.57 -22.89 -0.66
N PRO A 152 4.52 -22.39 0.16
CA PRO A 152 5.42 -23.25 0.92
C PRO A 152 4.71 -24.05 2.01
N LEU A 153 3.64 -23.51 2.61
CA LEU A 153 2.85 -24.23 3.62
C LEU A 153 2.09 -25.42 3.03
N VAL A 154 1.43 -25.23 1.88
CA VAL A 154 0.72 -26.29 1.16
C VAL A 154 1.72 -27.35 0.67
N THR A 155 2.84 -26.95 0.07
CA THR A 155 3.89 -27.88 -0.36
C THR A 155 4.44 -28.71 0.80
N LEU A 156 4.77 -28.09 1.93
CA LEU A 156 5.20 -28.82 3.13
C LEU A 156 4.12 -29.76 3.65
N SER A 157 2.85 -29.33 3.68
CA SER A 157 1.73 -30.18 4.11
C SER A 157 1.59 -31.44 3.23
N ILE A 158 1.66 -31.29 1.90
CA ILE A 158 1.59 -32.41 0.96
C ILE A 158 2.79 -33.36 1.16
N LEU A 159 4.01 -32.84 1.28
CA LEU A 159 5.21 -33.65 1.51
C LEU A 159 5.13 -34.44 2.82
N ILE A 160 4.56 -33.84 3.87
CA ILE A 160 4.35 -34.46 5.19
C ILE A 160 3.24 -35.50 5.13
N GLN A 161 2.14 -35.24 4.42
CA GLN A 161 1.07 -36.23 4.20
C GLN A 161 1.56 -37.47 3.45
N GLN A 162 2.46 -37.29 2.47
CA GLN A 162 3.08 -38.39 1.74
C GLN A 162 4.12 -39.16 2.57
N ASN A 163 4.91 -38.45 3.39
CA ASN A 163 6.01 -39.03 4.17
C ASN A 163 6.01 -38.49 5.62
N PRO A 164 5.08 -38.92 6.49
CA PRO A 164 4.89 -38.29 7.79
C PRO A 164 6.00 -38.60 8.81
N GLN A 165 6.90 -39.56 8.51
CA GLN A 165 7.99 -39.98 9.41
C GLN A 165 9.00 -38.85 9.64
N PHE A 166 8.89 -38.21 10.82
CA PHE A 166 9.61 -37.00 11.17
C PHE A 166 11.14 -37.13 11.15
N PRO A 167 11.79 -38.24 11.56
CA PRO A 167 13.25 -38.36 11.50
C PRO A 167 13.83 -38.18 10.09
N ALA A 168 13.17 -38.74 9.07
CA ALA A 168 13.60 -38.61 7.67
C ALA A 168 13.29 -37.22 7.10
N LEU A 169 12.12 -36.66 7.44
CA LEU A 169 11.73 -35.32 7.05
C LEU A 169 12.67 -34.26 7.63
N ARG A 170 13.00 -34.34 8.93
CA ARG A 170 13.89 -33.41 9.64
C ARG A 170 15.25 -33.27 8.97
N ALA A 171 15.79 -34.37 8.42
CA ALA A 171 17.07 -34.36 7.70
C ALA A 171 17.00 -33.61 6.36
N LYS A 172 15.85 -33.65 5.67
CA LYS A 172 15.62 -32.99 4.37
C LYS A 172 15.03 -31.58 4.48
N PHE A 173 14.43 -31.24 5.63
CA PHE A 173 13.70 -29.99 5.81
C PHE A 173 14.54 -28.73 5.52
N PRO A 174 15.81 -28.61 5.94
CA PRO A 174 16.59 -27.39 5.65
C PRO A 174 16.75 -27.10 4.15
N SER A 175 17.03 -28.10 3.32
CA SER A 175 17.20 -27.89 1.87
C SER A 175 15.87 -27.57 1.19
N ILE A 176 14.78 -28.25 1.58
CA ILE A 176 13.42 -27.96 1.08
C ILE A 176 13.00 -26.54 1.48
N ALA A 177 13.26 -26.14 2.72
CA ALA A 177 12.90 -24.83 3.22
C ALA A 177 13.73 -23.71 2.57
N GLU A 178 15.03 -23.93 2.31
CA GLU A 178 15.87 -22.98 1.56
C GLU A 178 15.31 -22.73 0.15
N GLU A 179 15.01 -23.79 -0.61
CA GLU A 179 14.45 -23.69 -1.96
C GLU A 179 13.08 -22.99 -1.98
N LEU A 180 12.20 -23.34 -1.03
CA LEU A 180 10.90 -22.70 -0.85
C LEU A 180 11.02 -21.22 -0.48
N LEU A 181 11.90 -20.85 0.45
CA LEU A 181 12.16 -19.47 0.83
C LEU A 181 12.74 -18.67 -0.34
N HIS A 182 13.71 -19.25 -1.06
CA HIS A 182 14.29 -18.62 -2.24
C HIS A 182 13.22 -18.35 -3.31
N SER A 183 12.32 -19.31 -3.56
CA SER A 183 11.23 -19.17 -4.54
C SER A 183 10.23 -18.06 -4.19
N VAL A 184 9.80 -17.94 -2.93
CA VAL A 184 8.80 -16.92 -2.55
C VAL A 184 9.39 -15.53 -2.32
N ASN A 185 10.67 -15.45 -1.94
CA ASN A 185 11.31 -14.19 -1.55
C ASN A 185 12.08 -13.47 -2.68
N GLN A 186 12.03 -13.97 -3.93
CA GLN A 186 12.84 -13.44 -5.06
C GLN A 186 12.68 -11.92 -5.27
N GLU A 187 11.45 -11.41 -5.20
CA GLU A 187 11.13 -9.99 -5.43
C GLU A 187 11.21 -9.15 -4.14
N ARG A 188 11.01 -9.79 -2.98
CA ARG A 188 10.82 -9.14 -1.67
C ARG A 188 10.88 -10.18 -0.56
N SER A 189 11.34 -9.80 0.63
CA SER A 189 11.19 -10.66 1.81
C SER A 189 9.72 -10.71 2.26
N ILE A 190 9.09 -11.88 2.13
CA ILE A 190 7.72 -12.18 2.58
C ILE A 190 7.75 -13.10 3.81
N ILE A 191 8.65 -14.08 3.80
CA ILE A 191 8.81 -15.08 4.84
C ILE A 191 10.25 -15.02 5.35
N GLN A 192 10.44 -14.76 6.64
CA GLN A 192 11.79 -14.77 7.26
C GLN A 192 12.30 -16.20 7.49
N GLU A 193 11.38 -17.15 7.71
CA GLU A 193 11.68 -18.52 8.13
C GLU A 193 10.47 -19.46 7.95
N LEU A 194 10.75 -20.76 7.84
CA LEU A 194 9.79 -21.86 7.93
C LEU A 194 10.09 -22.71 9.17
N GLN A 195 9.05 -23.30 9.76
CA GLN A 195 9.16 -24.17 10.93
C GLN A 195 8.29 -25.43 10.78
N LEU A 196 8.76 -26.55 11.32
CA LEU A 196 7.97 -27.77 11.51
C LEU A 196 7.72 -28.01 12.99
N SER A 197 6.45 -28.23 13.33
CA SER A 197 5.98 -28.41 14.71
C SER A 197 5.17 -29.70 14.86
N PRO A 198 5.79 -30.89 14.73
CA PRO A 198 5.12 -32.15 14.99
C PRO A 198 4.56 -32.17 16.41
N MET A 199 3.34 -32.68 16.56
CA MET A 199 2.55 -32.69 17.81
C MET A 199 2.39 -31.30 18.48
N GLY A 200 2.62 -30.21 17.74
CA GLY A 200 2.60 -28.83 18.27
C GLY A 200 3.89 -28.37 18.95
N VAL A 201 4.99 -29.12 18.85
CA VAL A 201 6.30 -28.75 19.42
C VAL A 201 7.27 -28.36 18.29
N ILE A 202 7.75 -27.12 18.28
CA ILE A 202 8.68 -26.60 17.26
C ILE A 202 9.96 -27.43 17.27
N SER A 203 10.14 -28.29 16.26
CA SER A 203 11.19 -29.31 16.23
C SER A 203 12.16 -29.16 15.05
N SER A 204 11.87 -28.26 14.11
CA SER A 204 12.79 -27.83 13.05
C SER A 204 12.46 -26.40 12.64
N ILE A 205 13.49 -25.59 12.37
CA ILE A 205 13.38 -24.20 11.91
C ILE A 205 14.44 -23.98 10.83
N HIS A 206 14.09 -23.23 9.79
CA HIS A 206 15.03 -22.82 8.75
C HIS A 206 14.72 -21.39 8.27
N PRO A 207 15.70 -20.48 8.15
CA PRO A 207 17.12 -20.67 8.45
C PRO A 207 17.38 -20.82 9.96
N LYS A 208 18.30 -21.74 10.29
CA LYS A 208 18.74 -21.99 11.65
C LYS A 208 19.88 -21.04 12.03
N ASN A 209 19.74 -20.29 13.13
CA ASN A 209 20.74 -19.37 13.66
C ASN A 209 20.49 -19.09 15.15
N ASN A 210 21.43 -18.42 15.82
CA ASN A 210 21.36 -18.13 17.27
C ASN A 210 20.05 -17.44 17.70
N ASN A 211 19.44 -16.62 16.84
CA ASN A 211 18.18 -15.94 17.13
C ASN A 211 16.96 -16.87 16.98
N THR A 212 17.05 -17.91 16.15
CA THR A 212 15.95 -18.85 15.90
C THR A 212 15.99 -20.09 16.81
N ASP A 213 17.18 -20.50 17.26
CA ASP A 213 17.43 -21.68 18.11
C ASP A 213 16.70 -21.65 19.45
N SER A 214 16.51 -20.46 20.05
CA SER A 214 15.79 -20.26 21.33
C SER A 214 14.33 -20.72 21.32
N ARG A 215 13.78 -21.06 20.15
CA ARG A 215 12.39 -21.52 19.98
C ARG A 215 12.25 -23.01 19.70
N LEU A 216 13.36 -23.73 19.48
CA LEU A 216 13.33 -25.19 19.36
C LEU A 216 12.87 -25.79 20.71
N GLY A 217 11.94 -26.73 20.66
CA GLY A 217 11.31 -27.32 21.85
C GLY A 217 10.12 -26.52 22.42
N ILE A 218 9.79 -25.33 21.91
CA ILE A 218 8.57 -24.61 22.35
C ILE A 218 7.34 -25.41 21.94
N ASN A 219 6.50 -25.73 22.93
CA ASN A 219 5.16 -26.25 22.74
C ASN A 219 4.18 -25.10 22.49
N ILE A 220 3.67 -25.04 21.26
CA ILE A 220 2.78 -23.98 20.75
C ILE A 220 1.45 -23.95 21.52
N PHE A 221 0.94 -25.11 21.95
CA PHE A 221 -0.30 -25.20 22.73
C PHE A 221 -0.11 -24.76 24.20
N LYS A 222 1.09 -24.84 24.77
CA LYS A 222 1.37 -24.33 26.14
C LYS A 222 1.71 -22.85 26.16
N GLN A 223 2.29 -22.30 25.11
CA GLN A 223 2.69 -20.88 25.07
C GLN A 223 1.46 -19.96 24.90
N PRO A 224 1.10 -19.10 25.88
CA PRO A 224 -0.15 -18.33 25.82
C PRO A 224 -0.29 -17.45 24.58
N ALA A 225 0.81 -16.83 24.14
CA ALA A 225 0.86 -15.99 22.94
C ALA A 225 0.66 -16.73 21.61
N LEU A 226 0.75 -18.08 21.60
CA LEU A 226 0.61 -18.91 20.40
C LEU A 226 -0.61 -19.84 20.46
N ARG A 227 -1.07 -20.19 21.67
CA ARG A 227 -2.13 -21.18 21.92
C ARG A 227 -3.44 -20.87 21.19
N GLY A 228 -3.92 -19.62 21.25
CA GLY A 228 -5.18 -19.21 20.61
C GLY A 228 -5.17 -19.49 19.11
N GLY A 229 -4.24 -18.83 18.40
CA GLY A 229 -4.09 -19.02 16.96
C GLY A 229 -3.81 -20.46 16.54
N ALA A 230 -3.12 -21.26 17.36
CA ALA A 230 -2.91 -22.68 17.08
C ALA A 230 -4.19 -23.52 17.22
N LEU A 231 -5.04 -23.24 18.21
CA LEU A 231 -6.35 -23.88 18.34
C LEU A 231 -7.28 -23.44 17.20
N ASP A 232 -7.31 -22.15 16.86
CA ASP A 232 -8.09 -21.62 15.73
C ASP A 232 -7.67 -22.30 14.42
N THR A 233 -6.35 -22.49 14.21
CA THR A 233 -5.81 -23.22 13.06
C THR A 233 -6.32 -24.65 12.99
N VAL A 234 -6.28 -25.40 14.11
CA VAL A 234 -6.75 -26.80 14.17
C VAL A 234 -8.25 -26.89 13.94
N VAL A 235 -9.04 -26.02 14.57
CA VAL A 235 -10.51 -25.99 14.42
C VAL A 235 -10.94 -25.62 13.01
N ALA A 236 -10.26 -24.66 12.38
CA ALA A 236 -10.59 -24.21 11.03
C ALA A 236 -10.12 -25.18 9.94
N ASN A 237 -9.20 -26.11 10.26
CA ASN A 237 -8.57 -27.07 9.35
C ASN A 237 -8.04 -26.45 8.03
N GLN A 238 -7.54 -25.22 8.11
CA GLN A 238 -7.06 -24.42 6.97
C GLN A 238 -5.94 -23.48 7.40
N ILE A 239 -5.34 -22.75 6.45
CA ILE A 239 -4.28 -21.81 6.78
C ILE A 239 -4.86 -20.63 7.57
N VAL A 240 -4.33 -20.38 8.76
CA VAL A 240 -4.67 -19.22 9.60
C VAL A 240 -3.43 -18.35 9.77
N ILE A 241 -3.62 -17.04 9.63
CA ILE A 241 -2.58 -16.02 9.84
C ILE A 241 -2.88 -15.30 11.16
N ASN A 242 -1.92 -15.28 12.09
CA ASN A 242 -2.00 -14.55 13.35
C ASN A 242 -0.94 -13.43 13.36
N GLY A 243 -1.36 -12.18 13.54
CA GLY A 243 -0.46 -11.03 13.58
C GLY A 243 -1.20 -9.69 13.72
N PRO A 244 -0.50 -8.58 14.04
CA PRO A 244 0.91 -8.53 14.46
C PRO A 244 1.14 -9.18 15.83
N LEU A 245 2.20 -9.99 15.94
CA LEU A 245 2.64 -10.61 17.18
C LEU A 245 4.07 -10.19 17.49
N LYS A 246 4.35 -9.89 18.76
CA LYS A 246 5.72 -9.70 19.24
C LYS A 246 6.37 -11.09 19.38
N LEU A 247 7.38 -11.36 18.55
CA LEU A 247 8.10 -12.62 18.53
C LEU A 247 9.02 -12.75 19.76
N VAL A 248 9.50 -13.97 20.03
CA VAL A 248 10.43 -14.24 21.15
C VAL A 248 11.71 -13.40 21.06
N GLN A 249 12.15 -13.04 19.84
CA GLN A 249 13.30 -12.17 19.60
C GLN A 249 13.01 -10.67 19.84
N GLY A 250 11.77 -10.28 20.16
CA GLY A 250 11.36 -8.89 20.40
C GLY A 250 10.83 -8.15 19.17
N ASN A 251 11.16 -8.60 17.96
CA ASN A 251 10.65 -8.09 16.68
C ASN A 251 9.15 -8.37 16.49
N PHE A 252 8.47 -7.61 15.63
CA PHE A 252 7.10 -7.88 15.22
C PHE A 252 7.04 -8.72 13.95
N GLY A 253 6.27 -9.80 14.00
CA GLY A 253 6.01 -10.68 12.87
C GLY A 253 4.54 -11.05 12.74
N THR A 254 4.23 -11.66 11.59
CA THR A 254 3.01 -12.42 11.38
C THR A 254 3.34 -13.90 11.33
N ILE A 255 2.46 -14.76 11.83
CA ILE A 255 2.64 -16.21 11.84
C ILE A 255 1.50 -16.87 11.08
N ALA A 256 1.80 -17.45 9.92
CA ALA A 256 0.87 -18.27 9.16
C ALA A 256 1.10 -19.75 9.47
N ARG A 257 0.04 -20.50 9.77
CA ARG A 257 0.10 -21.92 10.09
C ARG A 257 -0.87 -22.71 9.24
N ILE A 258 -0.42 -23.87 8.75
CA ILE A 258 -1.31 -24.90 8.21
C ILE A 258 -1.35 -26.08 9.20
N PRO A 259 -2.55 -26.58 9.58
CA PRO A 259 -2.67 -27.81 10.34
C PRO A 259 -2.46 -28.99 9.40
N ILE A 260 -1.76 -30.01 9.86
CA ILE A 260 -1.51 -31.21 9.06
C ILE A 260 -2.15 -32.39 9.76
N PHE A 261 -3.10 -33.02 9.08
CA PHE A 261 -3.76 -34.25 9.49
C PHE A 261 -3.34 -35.41 8.59
N ILE A 262 -3.27 -36.61 9.17
CA ILE A 262 -2.89 -37.86 8.51
C ILE A 262 -4.03 -38.85 8.72
N SER A 263 -4.63 -39.31 7.63
CA SER A 263 -5.69 -40.33 7.64
C SER A 263 -5.12 -41.72 7.94
N ASN A 264 -5.98 -42.66 8.34
CA ASN A 264 -5.63 -44.05 8.68
C ASN A 264 -4.63 -44.23 9.84
N ALA A 265 -4.36 -43.18 10.62
CA ALA A 265 -3.49 -43.25 11.79
C ALA A 265 -4.11 -44.07 12.94
N THR A 266 -3.31 -44.35 13.97
CA THR A 266 -3.79 -44.84 15.27
C THR A 266 -3.79 -43.71 16.29
N ALA A 267 -4.59 -43.81 17.35
CA ALA A 267 -4.64 -42.79 18.41
C ALA A 267 -3.30 -42.59 19.17
N ASN A 268 -2.35 -43.50 19.00
CA ASN A 268 -1.03 -43.47 19.63
C ASN A 268 0.12 -43.24 18.63
N GLU A 269 -0.18 -42.98 17.35
CA GLU A 269 0.84 -42.73 16.34
C GLU A 269 1.66 -41.47 16.65
N THR A 270 2.97 -41.52 16.44
CA THR A 270 3.92 -40.42 16.73
C THR A 270 4.87 -40.11 15.57
N TRP A 271 4.88 -40.94 14.53
CA TRP A 271 5.72 -40.78 13.33
C TRP A 271 7.21 -40.55 13.63
N GLY A 272 7.74 -41.25 14.64
CA GLY A 272 9.16 -41.20 15.01
C GLY A 272 9.58 -39.96 15.81
N VAL A 273 8.63 -39.19 16.36
CA VAL A 273 8.92 -38.08 17.28
C VAL A 273 9.32 -38.64 18.64
N ALA A 274 10.58 -38.41 19.04
CA ALA A 274 11.19 -39.03 20.23
C ALA A 274 10.79 -38.42 21.59
N ALA A 275 10.07 -37.30 21.59
CA ALA A 275 9.70 -36.62 22.83
C ALA A 275 8.50 -37.31 23.50
N VAL A 276 8.68 -37.65 24.78
CA VAL A 276 7.57 -37.85 25.73
C VAL A 276 6.64 -36.64 25.59
N ALA A 277 5.42 -36.89 25.13
CA ALA A 277 4.54 -35.84 24.62
C ALA A 277 4.07 -34.88 25.73
N PRO A 278 3.40 -33.78 25.34
CA PRO A 278 1.94 -33.88 25.19
C PRO A 278 1.48 -33.24 23.86
N VAL A 279 0.55 -33.78 23.08
CA VAL A 279 -0.86 -34.13 23.41
C VAL A 279 -1.60 -33.09 24.30
N ASP A 280 -1.15 -31.82 24.30
CA ASP A 280 -1.92 -30.71 24.89
C ASP A 280 -3.00 -30.17 23.94
N CYS A 281 -3.08 -30.73 22.72
CA CYS A 281 -4.24 -30.56 21.86
C CYS A 281 -5.39 -31.44 22.40
N PRO A 282 -6.59 -30.89 22.60
CA PRO A 282 -7.76 -31.67 22.99
C PRO A 282 -7.98 -32.88 22.07
N VAL A 283 -8.20 -34.06 22.65
CA VAL A 283 -8.30 -35.33 21.89
C VAL A 283 -9.38 -35.25 20.81
N SER A 284 -10.50 -34.59 21.10
CA SER A 284 -11.61 -34.37 20.16
C SER A 284 -11.27 -33.48 18.96
N LEU A 285 -10.21 -32.66 19.04
CA LEU A 285 -9.75 -31.81 17.93
C LEU A 285 -8.61 -32.45 17.14
N CYS A 286 -7.75 -33.23 17.81
CA CYS A 286 -6.54 -33.79 17.22
C CYS A 286 -6.59 -35.28 16.89
N PHE A 287 -7.69 -35.98 17.18
CA PHE A 287 -7.95 -37.33 16.68
C PHE A 287 -9.45 -37.57 16.43
N ASN A 288 -9.81 -37.86 15.18
CA ASN A 288 -11.14 -38.27 14.80
C ASN A 288 -11.20 -39.81 14.73
N ALA A 289 -11.88 -40.44 15.67
CA ALA A 289 -11.99 -41.90 15.74
C ALA A 289 -12.75 -42.52 14.55
N THR A 290 -13.68 -41.75 13.93
CA THR A 290 -14.51 -42.22 12.82
C THR A 290 -13.76 -42.20 11.49
N THR A 291 -13.07 -41.10 11.18
CA THR A 291 -12.27 -40.97 9.93
C THR A 291 -10.86 -41.53 10.07
N ARG A 292 -10.43 -41.85 11.29
CA ARG A 292 -9.05 -42.21 11.67
C ARG A 292 -8.02 -41.15 11.27
N GLU A 293 -8.45 -39.89 11.22
CA GLU A 293 -7.57 -38.75 10.99
C GLU A 293 -6.95 -38.31 12.31
N ARG A 294 -5.64 -38.12 12.29
CA ARG A 294 -4.85 -37.65 13.43
C ARG A 294 -4.05 -36.42 13.05
N PHE A 295 -4.06 -35.43 13.94
CA PHE A 295 -3.20 -34.27 13.83
C PHE A 295 -1.74 -34.68 13.96
N TRP A 296 -0.95 -34.43 12.91
CA TRP A 296 0.49 -34.62 12.89
C TRP A 296 1.23 -33.46 13.53
N GLY A 297 0.76 -32.23 13.31
CA GLY A 297 1.48 -31.02 13.69
C GLY A 297 1.17 -29.85 12.76
N PHE A 298 2.01 -28.82 12.84
CA PHE A 298 1.95 -27.66 11.94
C PHE A 298 3.18 -27.59 11.03
N ALA A 299 2.97 -27.15 9.79
CA ALA A 299 3.98 -26.34 9.11
C ALA A 299 3.65 -24.86 9.35
N THR A 300 4.67 -24.04 9.60
CA THR A 300 4.53 -22.63 9.99
C THR A 300 5.48 -21.76 9.17
N ALA A 301 4.99 -20.61 8.73
CA ALA A 301 5.77 -19.55 8.10
C ALA A 301 5.68 -18.31 8.97
N VAL A 302 6.81 -17.67 9.24
CA VAL A 302 6.83 -16.36 9.94
C VAL A 302 7.24 -15.30 8.93
N GLY A 303 6.43 -14.25 8.81
CA GLY A 303 6.72 -13.09 7.97
C GLY A 303 7.14 -11.88 8.81
N PRO A 304 8.15 -11.09 8.39
CA PRO A 304 8.52 -9.87 9.09
C PRO A 304 7.42 -8.82 8.95
N LEU A 305 7.17 -8.04 10.00
CA LEU A 305 6.21 -6.92 9.96
C LEU A 305 6.80 -5.59 10.43
N ASP A 306 8.03 -5.57 10.93
CA ASP A 306 8.66 -4.33 11.40
C ASP A 306 8.87 -3.29 10.29
N ASP A 307 9.25 -3.68 9.07
CA ASP A 307 9.35 -2.73 7.94
C ASP A 307 7.99 -2.12 7.57
N LEU A 308 6.91 -2.90 7.61
CA LEU A 308 5.56 -2.40 7.35
C LEU A 308 5.12 -1.42 8.46
N ARG A 309 5.42 -1.76 9.72
CA ARG A 309 5.12 -0.95 10.91
C ARG A 309 5.95 0.34 10.98
N ALA A 310 7.20 0.30 10.54
CA ALA A 310 8.10 1.46 10.46
C ALA A 310 7.83 2.33 9.21
N GLY A 311 6.92 1.91 8.32
CA GLY A 311 6.64 2.61 7.07
C GLY A 311 7.70 2.40 5.98
N ASN A 312 8.63 1.46 6.15
CA ASN A 312 9.74 1.20 5.24
C ASN A 312 9.43 0.15 4.14
N ASP A 313 8.33 -0.62 4.29
CA ASP A 313 7.90 -1.61 3.29
C ASP A 313 7.57 -0.97 1.93
N THR A 314 8.05 -1.58 0.85
CA THR A 314 7.89 -1.05 -0.52
C THR A 314 6.45 -0.99 -1.01
N ARG A 315 5.52 -1.75 -0.39
CA ARG A 315 4.06 -1.58 -0.63
C ARG A 315 3.58 -0.17 -0.35
N LEU A 316 4.24 0.53 0.57
CA LEU A 316 3.88 1.88 0.99
C LEU A 316 4.48 2.95 0.07
N ASP A 317 5.36 2.60 -0.88
CA ASP A 317 6.05 3.59 -1.71
C ASP A 317 5.10 4.35 -2.63
N LEU A 318 4.03 3.71 -3.14
CA LEU A 318 2.98 4.39 -3.89
C LEU A 318 2.25 5.44 -3.03
N LEU A 319 2.00 5.12 -1.75
CA LEU A 319 1.35 6.04 -0.81
C LEU A 319 2.29 7.19 -0.43
N LYS A 320 3.57 6.91 -0.17
CA LYS A 320 4.63 7.91 0.06
C LYS A 320 4.76 8.88 -1.12
N GLN A 321 4.88 8.36 -2.34
CA GLN A 321 5.03 9.17 -3.57
C GLN A 321 3.82 10.09 -3.81
N LYS A 322 2.62 9.65 -3.42
CA LYS A 322 1.38 10.45 -3.47
C LYS A 322 1.16 11.33 -2.23
N GLY A 323 2.06 11.32 -1.24
CA GLY A 323 1.96 12.12 -0.02
C GLY A 323 0.85 11.70 0.95
N TYR A 324 0.27 10.51 0.79
CA TYR A 324 -0.77 10.00 1.67
C TYR A 324 -0.19 9.55 3.02
N LYS A 325 -1.00 9.64 4.08
CA LYS A 325 -0.72 9.07 5.40
C LYS A 325 -1.51 7.78 5.59
N TRP A 326 -0.95 6.81 6.30
CA TRP A 326 -1.52 5.45 6.47
C TRP A 326 -1.40 4.93 7.91
N LEU A 327 -1.17 5.83 8.87
CA LEU A 327 -1.08 5.60 10.32
C LEU A 327 -1.85 6.72 11.05
#